data_AF-A0A7J8U8R0-F1
#
_entry.id   AF-A0A7J8U8R0-F1
#
_cell.length_a   1.000
_cell.length_b   1.000
_cell.length_c   1.000
_cell.angle_alpha   90.00
_cell.angle_beta   90.00
_cell.angle_gamma   90.00
#
_symmetry.space_group_name_H-M   'P 1'
#
loop_
_entity.id
_entity.type
_entity.pdbx_description
1 polymer ?
#
loop_
_entity_poly.entity_id
_entity_poly.type
_entity_poly.pdbx_seq_one_letter_code
_entity_poly.pdbx_strand_id
1 'polypeptide(L)'
;MVISLRKYWIQILENQLLVVLPQWTLIGLWWIILLRAYGKITGDCTLQERVDVQTGIKLILNLCLADGFDMFPSLLVTDGSCMIDRRMGIHGHPLEIQALFYAALRSSLEMLTANESSKNLIRAINNRLSALSFHIREYYWVDMKKINEIYRYKTEEYSMDATNKFNIYPEQIPSWLMDWIPEEGGYLIGNLQPAHMDFRFFTLGNLWSIVSSLGTPKQNEAILNLIEAKWGDIVGHMPLKILYPAVENEEWRIITGSDPKNTTLNHFMQ
;
A
#
# COMPACT_ATOMS: atom_id res chain seq x y z
N MET A 1 16.29 17.55 -17.72
CA MET A 1 15.27 16.88 -16.89
C MET A 1 15.01 17.59 -15.56
N VAL A 2 16.02 17.85 -14.71
CA VAL A 2 15.87 18.47 -13.37
C VAL A 2 15.24 19.88 -13.38
N ILE A 3 15.54 20.70 -14.40
CA ILE A 3 15.02 22.08 -14.50
C ILE A 3 13.55 22.14 -14.96
N SER A 4 13.10 21.16 -15.75
CA SER A 4 11.71 21.07 -16.20
C SER A 4 10.79 20.66 -15.05
N LEU A 5 11.23 19.71 -14.21
CA LEU A 5 10.55 19.38 -12.96
C LEU A 5 10.35 20.62 -12.07
N ARG A 6 11.38 21.45 -11.89
CA ARG A 6 11.29 22.63 -11.01
C ARG A 6 10.14 23.60 -11.36
N LYS A 7 9.87 23.83 -12.65
CA LYS A 7 8.76 24.71 -13.08
C LYS A 7 7.39 24.08 -12.82
N TYR A 8 7.22 22.79 -13.09
CA TYR A 8 5.96 22.09 -12.79
C TYR A 8 5.72 21.98 -11.27
N TRP A 9 6.76 21.72 -10.48
CA TRP A 9 6.66 21.60 -9.02
C TRP A 9 6.29 22.93 -8.33
N ILE A 10 6.84 24.07 -8.77
CA ILE A 10 6.51 25.39 -8.20
C ILE A 10 5.06 25.77 -8.53
N GLN A 11 4.61 25.50 -9.75
CA GLN A 11 3.26 25.86 -10.20
C GLN A 11 2.16 24.99 -9.57
N ILE A 12 2.51 23.80 -9.08
CA ILE A 12 1.64 22.90 -8.33
C ILE A 12 1.53 23.31 -6.85
N LEU A 13 2.61 23.85 -6.26
CA LEU A 13 2.66 24.32 -4.87
C LEU A 13 1.83 25.59 -4.63
N GLU A 14 1.71 26.48 -5.62
CA GLU A 14 0.97 27.75 -5.48
C GLU A 14 -0.55 27.57 -5.38
N ASN A 15 -1.11 26.43 -5.75
CA ASN A 15 -2.55 26.27 -5.97
C ASN A 15 -3.30 25.41 -4.94
N GLN A 16 -2.65 24.87 -3.89
CA GLN A 16 -3.29 24.00 -2.86
C GLN A 16 -4.22 22.88 -3.42
N LEU A 17 -4.13 22.55 -4.72
CA LEU A 17 -5.03 21.63 -5.43
C LEU A 17 -4.55 20.16 -5.36
N LEU A 18 -3.55 19.87 -4.52
CA LEU A 18 -2.87 18.57 -4.47
C LEU A 18 -3.61 17.46 -3.73
N VAL A 19 -4.81 17.73 -3.19
CA VAL A 19 -5.73 16.66 -2.80
C VAL A 19 -6.21 15.85 -4.03
N VAL A 20 -5.92 16.32 -5.26
CA VAL A 20 -6.59 15.86 -6.49
C VAL A 20 -5.70 15.11 -7.50
N LEU A 21 -4.40 14.90 -7.26
CA LEU A 21 -3.58 14.13 -8.21
C LEU A 21 -2.86 12.94 -7.55
N PRO A 22 -3.58 11.82 -7.39
CA PRO A 22 -3.09 10.62 -6.69
C PRO A 22 -1.86 9.97 -7.33
N GLN A 23 -1.68 10.16 -8.64
CA GLN A 23 -0.59 9.57 -9.40
C GLN A 23 0.79 10.14 -9.04
N TRP A 24 0.86 11.37 -8.50
CA TRP A 24 2.13 11.94 -8.05
C TRP A 24 2.65 11.32 -6.76
N THR A 25 1.75 10.84 -5.90
CA THR A 25 2.13 10.17 -4.66
C THR A 25 2.95 8.93 -4.98
N LEU A 26 2.47 8.05 -5.86
CA LEU A 26 3.18 6.85 -6.28
C LEU A 26 4.56 7.18 -6.87
N ILE A 27 4.62 8.15 -7.80
CA ILE A 27 5.86 8.57 -8.45
C ILE A 27 6.86 9.12 -7.42
N GLY A 28 6.38 9.90 -6.44
CA GLY A 28 7.20 10.41 -5.35
C GLY A 28 7.78 9.31 -4.47
N LEU A 29 6.98 8.31 -4.10
CA LEU A 29 7.42 7.17 -3.29
C LEU A 29 8.49 6.34 -4.03
N TRP A 30 8.25 6.00 -5.30
CA TRP A 30 9.23 5.30 -6.12
C TRP A 30 10.51 6.11 -6.33
N TRP A 31 10.41 7.43 -6.50
CA TRP A 31 11.57 8.29 -6.67
C TRP A 31 12.50 8.23 -5.45
N ILE A 32 11.95 8.24 -4.22
CA ILE A 32 12.73 8.09 -2.99
C ILE A 32 13.40 6.70 -2.93
N ILE A 33 12.65 5.63 -3.25
CA ILE A 33 13.16 4.26 -3.23
C ILE A 33 14.30 4.09 -4.25
N LEU A 34 14.13 4.61 -5.46
CA LEU A 34 15.14 4.56 -6.53
C LEU A 34 16.38 5.37 -6.17
N LEU A 35 16.22 6.55 -5.56
CA LEU A 35 17.34 7.36 -5.09
C LEU A 35 18.18 6.62 -4.05
N ARG A 36 17.53 5.89 -3.12
CA ARG A 36 18.22 5.02 -2.16
C ARG A 36 18.94 3.88 -2.89
N ALA A 37 18.26 3.20 -3.80
CA ALA A 37 18.83 2.10 -4.55
C ALA A 37 20.07 2.54 -5.35
N TYR A 38 20.01 3.69 -6.02
CA TYR A 38 21.14 4.30 -6.72
C TYR A 38 22.34 4.44 -5.78
N GLY A 39 22.19 5.12 -4.64
CA GLY A 39 23.32 5.36 -3.72
C GLY A 39 23.88 4.06 -3.11
N LYS A 40 23.04 3.05 -2.89
CA LYS A 40 23.52 1.72 -2.41
C LYS A 40 24.31 0.98 -3.47
N ILE A 41 23.90 1.05 -4.75
CA ILE A 41 24.55 0.33 -5.85
C ILE A 41 25.84 1.03 -6.27
N THR A 42 25.83 2.36 -6.39
CA THR A 42 27.00 3.13 -6.86
C THR A 42 27.99 3.43 -5.73
N GLY A 43 27.54 3.42 -4.47
CA GLY A 43 28.30 3.94 -3.33
C GLY A 43 28.40 5.46 -3.31
N ASP A 44 27.81 6.15 -4.29
CA ASP A 44 27.84 7.60 -4.43
C ASP A 44 26.63 8.24 -3.73
N CYS A 45 26.88 8.77 -2.53
CA CYS A 45 25.90 9.52 -1.75
C CYS A 45 25.83 11.01 -2.10
N THR A 46 26.71 11.53 -2.98
CA THR A 46 26.76 12.97 -3.27
C THR A 46 25.46 13.48 -3.88
N LEU A 47 24.81 12.67 -4.70
CA LEU A 47 23.49 12.98 -5.27
C LEU A 47 22.43 13.17 -4.17
N GLN A 48 22.44 12.33 -3.14
CA GLN A 48 21.48 12.37 -2.04
C GLN A 48 21.68 13.62 -1.17
N GLU A 49 22.92 14.06 -0.99
CA GLU A 49 23.29 15.22 -0.16
C GLU A 49 22.98 16.57 -0.82
N ARG A 50 22.73 16.58 -2.13
CA ARG A 50 22.41 17.83 -2.84
C ARG A 50 21.17 18.51 -2.25
N VAL A 51 21.26 19.83 -2.11
CA VAL A 51 20.20 20.65 -1.48
C VAL A 51 18.86 20.51 -2.21
N ASP A 52 18.87 20.46 -3.55
CA ASP A 52 17.64 20.27 -4.34
C ASP A 52 17.01 18.89 -4.13
N VAL A 53 17.83 17.84 -3.98
CA VAL A 53 17.37 16.48 -3.71
C VAL A 53 16.84 16.34 -2.29
N GLN A 54 17.56 16.85 -1.28
CA GLN A 54 17.08 16.91 0.11
C GLN A 54 15.76 17.67 0.24
N THR A 55 15.61 18.76 -0.52
CA THR A 55 14.37 19.53 -0.56
C THR A 55 13.23 18.71 -1.17
N GLY A 56 13.50 18.01 -2.28
CA GLY A 56 12.54 17.09 -2.91
C GLY A 56 12.07 15.99 -1.96
N ILE A 57 12.98 15.32 -1.26
CA ILE A 57 12.65 14.30 -0.25
C ILE A 57 11.72 14.90 0.82
N LYS A 58 12.10 16.05 1.39
CA LYS A 58 11.31 16.72 2.45
C LYS A 58 9.91 17.11 1.97
N LEU A 59 9.77 17.61 0.74
CA LEU A 59 8.46 17.98 0.18
C LEU A 59 7.54 16.76 0.04
N ILE A 60 8.04 15.66 -0.52
CA ILE A 60 7.27 14.43 -0.69
C ILE A 60 6.83 13.89 0.68
N LEU A 61 7.74 13.88 1.67
CA LEU A 61 7.44 13.40 3.01
C LEU A 61 6.44 14.28 3.74
N ASN A 62 6.57 15.60 3.65
CA ASN A 62 5.61 16.53 4.26
C ASN A 62 4.22 16.38 3.66
N LEU A 63 4.11 16.09 2.35
CA LEU A 63 2.82 15.80 1.72
C LEU A 63 2.20 14.51 2.27
N CYS A 64 3.00 13.44 2.40
CA CYS A 64 2.51 12.13 2.88
C CYS A 64 2.25 12.09 4.40
N LEU A 65 2.92 12.95 5.16
CA LEU A 65 2.81 13.05 6.62
C LEU A 65 1.93 14.22 7.08
N ALA A 66 1.32 14.95 6.14
CA ALA A 66 0.44 16.06 6.46
C ALA A 66 -0.70 15.59 7.36
N ASP A 67 -1.00 16.38 8.39
CA ASP A 67 -2.14 16.13 9.26
C ASP A 67 -3.43 16.25 8.44
N GLY A 68 -4.32 15.29 8.63
CA GLY A 68 -5.61 15.22 7.97
C GLY A 68 -6.70 14.74 8.93
N PHE A 69 -7.92 14.62 8.41
CA PHE A 69 -9.05 14.06 9.16
C PHE A 69 -8.99 12.52 9.26
N ASP A 70 -8.07 11.90 8.53
CA ASP A 70 -7.88 10.46 8.57
C ASP A 70 -7.25 10.05 9.91
N MET A 71 -7.93 9.15 10.62
CA MET A 71 -7.50 8.63 11.92
C MET A 71 -6.51 7.47 11.77
N PHE A 72 -6.34 6.95 10.56
CA PHE A 72 -5.45 5.81 10.31
C PHE A 72 -4.00 6.25 10.06
N PRO A 73 -3.02 5.40 10.43
CA PRO A 73 -1.63 5.64 10.10
C PRO A 73 -1.32 5.38 8.61
N SER A 74 -2.26 4.78 7.86
CA SER A 74 -2.17 4.60 6.41
C SER A 74 -2.30 5.91 5.64
N LEU A 75 -1.93 5.90 4.37
CA LEU A 75 -2.12 6.99 3.44
C LEU A 75 -3.47 6.80 2.71
N LEU A 76 -4.34 7.81 2.78
CA LEU A 76 -5.61 7.86 2.05
C LEU A 76 -5.37 8.24 0.58
N VAL A 77 -5.91 7.45 -0.34
CA VAL A 77 -5.82 7.71 -1.78
C VAL A 77 -7.16 7.48 -2.48
N THR A 78 -7.35 8.06 -3.67
CA THR A 78 -8.52 7.77 -4.50
C THR A 78 -8.31 6.48 -5.30
N ASP A 79 -9.29 6.09 -6.10
CA ASP A 79 -9.11 4.99 -7.05
C ASP A 79 -8.11 5.38 -8.15
N GLY A 80 -7.46 4.40 -8.79
CA GLY A 80 -6.48 4.66 -9.85
C GLY A 80 -5.14 5.28 -9.38
N SER A 81 -4.80 5.16 -8.10
CA SER A 81 -3.65 5.85 -7.49
C SER A 81 -2.37 5.04 -7.45
N CYS A 82 -2.40 3.78 -7.87
CA CYS A 82 -1.27 2.86 -7.79
C CYS A 82 -0.84 2.39 -9.18
N MET A 83 -0.13 1.27 -9.30
CA MET A 83 0.15 0.62 -10.59
C MET A 83 -1.12 0.45 -11.43
N ILE A 84 -2.25 0.21 -10.76
CA ILE A 84 -3.58 0.26 -11.36
C ILE A 84 -4.01 1.72 -11.42
N ASP A 85 -3.98 2.30 -12.62
CA ASP A 85 -4.28 3.71 -12.91
C ASP A 85 -5.76 3.95 -13.27
N ARG A 86 -6.61 2.95 -13.06
CA ARG A 86 -8.01 2.92 -13.47
C ARG A 86 -8.88 2.47 -12.32
N ARG A 87 -10.19 2.72 -12.45
CA ARG A 87 -11.15 2.39 -11.40
C ARG A 87 -11.20 0.87 -11.16
N MET A 88 -10.77 0.43 -10.00
CA MET A 88 -10.74 -1.00 -9.59
C MET A 88 -11.19 -1.22 -8.14
N GLY A 89 -11.83 -0.22 -7.53
CA GLY A 89 -12.31 -0.30 -6.15
C GLY A 89 -11.19 -0.24 -5.14
N ILE A 90 -10.05 0.35 -5.49
CA ILE A 90 -8.84 0.41 -4.64
C ILE A 90 -8.66 1.78 -3.96
N HIS A 91 -9.71 2.60 -3.93
CA HIS A 91 -9.74 3.84 -3.14
C HIS A 91 -9.67 3.53 -1.64
N GLY A 92 -9.23 4.48 -0.81
CA GLY A 92 -9.04 4.26 0.62
C GLY A 92 -7.57 4.01 0.95
N HIS A 93 -7.27 2.81 1.43
CA HIS A 93 -5.95 2.45 1.95
C HIS A 93 -5.39 1.18 1.28
N PRO A 94 -5.14 1.19 -0.05
CA PRO A 94 -4.66 0.01 -0.76
C PRO A 94 -3.25 -0.38 -0.28
N LEU A 95 -3.05 -1.68 -0.06
CA LEU A 95 -1.81 -2.26 0.47
C LEU A 95 -0.58 -1.85 -0.32
N GLU A 96 -0.68 -1.79 -1.66
CA GLU A 96 0.43 -1.40 -2.53
C GLU A 96 1.00 -0.04 -2.15
N ILE A 97 0.12 0.95 -1.95
CA ILE A 97 0.53 2.30 -1.51
C ILE A 97 1.11 2.25 -0.10
N GLN A 98 0.51 1.47 0.81
CA GLN A 98 1.01 1.39 2.19
C GLN A 98 2.40 0.76 2.27
N ALA A 99 2.65 -0.29 1.49
CA ALA A 99 3.95 -0.95 1.40
C ALA A 99 5.01 -0.02 0.80
N LEU A 100 4.68 0.69 -0.28
CA LEU A 100 5.56 1.69 -0.90
C LEU A 100 5.83 2.86 0.03
N PHE A 101 4.81 3.34 0.74
CA PHE A 101 4.93 4.41 1.71
C PHE A 101 5.87 4.02 2.85
N TYR A 102 5.69 2.83 3.43
CA TYR A 102 6.60 2.30 4.45
C TYR A 102 8.05 2.21 3.95
N ALA A 103 8.25 1.68 2.73
CA ALA A 103 9.58 1.58 2.13
C ALA A 103 10.23 2.94 1.88
N ALA A 104 9.46 3.93 1.41
CA ALA A 104 9.95 5.29 1.18
C ALA A 104 10.30 6.00 2.49
N LEU A 105 9.50 5.82 3.55
CA LEU A 105 9.80 6.34 4.88
C LEU A 105 11.12 5.78 5.44
N ARG A 106 11.31 4.45 5.35
CA ARG A 106 12.58 3.81 5.74
C ARG A 106 13.76 4.31 4.92
N SER A 107 13.57 4.39 3.60
CA SER A 107 14.59 4.87 2.67
C SER A 107 14.99 6.32 2.98
N SER A 108 14.02 7.16 3.34
CA SER A 108 14.27 8.55 3.68
C SER A 108 15.10 8.72 4.96
N LEU A 109 14.88 7.87 5.97
CA LEU A 109 15.69 7.91 7.19
C LEU A 109 17.18 7.65 6.94
N GLU A 110 17.51 6.85 5.92
CA GLU A 110 18.91 6.59 5.54
C GLU A 110 19.54 7.76 4.79
N MET A 111 18.74 8.60 4.11
CA MET A 111 19.24 9.64 3.20
C MET A 111 19.11 11.06 3.75
N LEU A 112 18.22 11.31 4.71
CA LEU A 112 18.00 12.64 5.26
C LEU A 112 19.20 13.11 6.08
N THR A 113 19.72 14.30 5.76
CA THR A 113 20.76 14.93 6.56
C THR A 113 20.19 15.38 7.92
N ALA A 114 20.94 15.15 9.00
CA ALA A 114 20.56 15.55 10.34
C ALA A 114 20.84 17.05 10.55
N ASN A 115 19.79 17.87 10.47
CA ASN A 115 19.83 19.31 10.75
C ASN A 115 18.70 19.65 11.73
N GLU A 116 18.75 20.79 12.42
CA GLU A 116 17.68 21.24 13.32
C GLU A 116 16.29 21.24 12.65
N SER A 117 16.22 21.63 11.37
CA SER A 117 14.98 21.62 10.58
C SER A 117 14.45 20.21 10.25
N SER A 118 15.32 19.19 10.27
CA SER A 118 14.96 17.82 9.88
C SER A 118 14.66 16.92 11.08
N LYS A 119 15.00 17.34 12.31
CA LYS A 119 14.73 16.57 13.53
C LYS A 119 13.25 16.29 13.74
N ASN A 120 12.39 17.28 13.53
CA ASN A 120 10.94 17.11 13.67
C ASN A 120 10.40 16.13 12.63
N LEU A 121 10.88 16.23 11.38
CA LEU A 121 10.51 15.31 10.31
C LEU A 121 10.98 13.88 10.59
N ILE A 122 12.22 13.68 11.05
CA ILE A 122 12.75 12.37 11.44
C ILE A 122 11.91 11.76 12.58
N ARG A 123 11.49 12.55 13.57
CA ARG A 123 10.59 12.09 14.63
C ARG A 123 9.22 11.67 14.07
N ALA A 124 8.64 12.48 13.18
CA ALA A 124 7.37 12.16 12.54
C ALA A 124 7.45 10.86 11.72
N ILE A 125 8.54 10.67 10.96
CA ILE A 125 8.79 9.45 10.19
C ILE A 125 8.87 8.22 11.12
N ASN A 126 9.64 8.29 12.21
CA ASN A 126 9.76 7.16 13.14
C ASN A 126 8.42 6.80 13.80
N ASN A 127 7.66 7.80 14.24
CA ASN A 127 6.33 7.59 14.82
C ASN A 127 5.38 6.94 13.80
N ARG A 128 5.37 7.45 12.55
CA ARG A 128 4.54 6.91 11.47
C ARG A 128 4.96 5.49 11.08
N LEU A 129 6.26 5.19 11.00
CA LEU A 129 6.77 3.84 10.72
C LEU A 129 6.30 2.83 11.77
N SER A 130 6.37 3.19 13.05
CA SER A 130 5.89 2.32 14.13
C SER A 130 4.39 2.06 14.01
N ALA A 131 3.58 3.12 13.91
CA ALA A 131 2.13 3.03 13.81
C ALA A 131 1.66 2.26 12.55
N LEU A 132 2.27 2.54 11.39
CA LEU A 132 1.95 1.89 10.12
C LEU A 132 2.34 0.41 10.17
N SER A 133 3.51 0.06 10.69
CA SER A 133 3.94 -1.33 10.79
C SER A 133 3.01 -2.15 11.68
N PHE A 134 2.59 -1.61 12.82
CA PHE A 134 1.61 -2.26 13.70
C PHE A 134 0.26 -2.42 12.99
N HIS A 135 -0.23 -1.36 12.36
CA HIS A 135 -1.52 -1.36 11.68
C HIS A 135 -1.59 -2.37 10.53
N ILE A 136 -0.58 -2.43 9.67
CA ILE A 136 -0.55 -3.40 8.57
C ILE A 136 -0.40 -4.83 9.09
N ARG A 137 0.50 -5.08 10.05
CA ARG A 137 0.75 -6.44 10.57
C ARG A 137 -0.46 -7.03 11.29
N GLU A 138 -1.23 -6.19 11.99
CA GLU A 138 -2.36 -6.64 12.80
C GLU A 138 -3.66 -6.72 11.98
N TYR A 139 -3.96 -5.66 11.22
CA TYR A 139 -5.29 -5.49 10.63
C TYR A 139 -5.37 -5.86 9.15
N TYR A 140 -4.24 -5.88 8.43
CA TYR A 140 -4.23 -6.33 7.02
C TYR A 140 -3.91 -7.83 6.89
N TRP A 141 -3.34 -8.45 7.93
CA TRP A 141 -2.98 -9.86 7.87
C TRP A 141 -4.21 -10.75 7.82
N VAL A 142 -4.21 -11.72 6.92
CA VAL A 142 -5.22 -12.78 6.80
C VAL A 142 -4.52 -14.13 6.69
N ASP A 143 -4.92 -15.03 7.57
CA ASP A 143 -4.65 -16.47 7.54
C ASP A 143 -5.94 -17.21 7.97
N MET A 144 -5.94 -18.54 7.93
CA MET A 144 -7.12 -19.34 8.31
C MET A 144 -7.61 -19.01 9.74
N LYS A 145 -6.71 -18.65 10.66
CA LYS A 145 -7.09 -18.31 12.05
C LYS A 145 -7.78 -16.95 12.09
N LYS A 146 -7.22 -15.95 11.40
CA LYS A 146 -7.80 -14.61 11.33
C LYS A 146 -9.14 -14.61 10.59
N ILE A 147 -9.30 -15.40 9.52
CA ILE A 147 -10.60 -15.54 8.85
C ILE A 147 -11.66 -16.09 9.81
N ASN A 148 -11.33 -17.14 10.58
CA ASN A 148 -12.22 -17.69 11.59
C ASN A 148 -12.55 -16.69 12.73
N GLU A 149 -11.63 -15.79 13.05
CA GLU A 149 -11.86 -14.69 13.98
C GLU A 149 -12.86 -13.68 13.41
N ILE A 150 -12.67 -13.24 12.16
CA ILE A 150 -13.56 -12.30 11.46
C ILE A 150 -14.97 -12.88 11.32
N TYR A 151 -15.10 -14.18 11.04
CA TYR A 151 -16.40 -14.87 10.99
C TYR A 151 -17.21 -14.78 12.30
N ARG A 152 -16.53 -14.54 13.43
CA ARG A 152 -17.14 -14.44 14.77
C ARG A 152 -17.26 -13.01 15.26
N TYR A 153 -16.93 -12.02 14.44
CA TYR A 153 -17.09 -10.63 14.80
C TYR A 153 -18.54 -10.33 15.14
N LYS A 154 -18.71 -9.57 16.23
CA LYS A 154 -19.95 -8.88 16.49
C LYS A 154 -19.89 -7.52 15.81
N THR A 155 -21.00 -7.10 15.26
CA THR A 155 -21.15 -5.78 14.62
C THR A 155 -21.58 -4.76 15.66
N GLU A 156 -21.40 -3.47 15.33
CA GLU A 156 -21.84 -2.35 16.18
C GLU A 156 -21.18 -2.30 17.56
N GLU A 157 -19.93 -2.76 17.66
CA GLU A 157 -19.14 -2.64 18.89
C GLU A 157 -18.64 -1.20 19.07
N TYR A 158 -19.17 -0.50 20.08
CA TYR A 158 -18.72 0.84 20.48
C TYR A 158 -17.92 0.76 21.79
N SER A 159 -16.66 0.31 21.71
CA SER A 159 -15.74 0.32 22.84
C SER A 159 -14.28 0.42 22.39
N MET A 160 -13.40 0.92 23.26
CA MET A 160 -11.95 0.96 23.00
C MET A 160 -11.32 -0.44 22.98
N ASP A 161 -11.98 -1.40 23.63
CA ASP A 161 -11.58 -2.81 23.72
C ASP A 161 -12.32 -3.69 22.68
N ALA A 162 -12.97 -3.07 21.68
CA ALA A 162 -13.68 -3.77 20.63
C ALA A 162 -12.72 -4.66 19.83
N THR A 163 -13.17 -5.88 19.54
CA THR A 163 -12.43 -6.80 18.67
C THR A 163 -12.62 -6.34 17.22
N ASN A 164 -13.84 -5.95 16.86
CA ASN A 164 -14.18 -5.48 15.52
C ASN A 164 -14.00 -3.96 15.37
N LYS A 165 -12.75 -3.50 15.40
CA LYS A 165 -12.41 -2.05 15.39
C LYS A 165 -12.87 -1.29 14.15
N PHE A 166 -13.07 -1.99 13.03
CA PHE A 166 -13.48 -1.39 11.76
C PHE A 166 -14.95 -1.65 11.44
N ASN A 167 -15.72 -2.26 12.35
CA ASN A 167 -17.11 -2.65 12.12
C ASN A 167 -17.30 -3.47 10.82
N ILE A 168 -16.41 -4.44 10.61
CA ILE A 168 -16.47 -5.35 9.47
C ILE A 168 -17.62 -6.34 9.66
N TYR A 169 -18.42 -6.50 8.62
CA TYR A 169 -19.49 -7.46 8.56
C TYR A 169 -18.92 -8.82 8.10
N PRO A 170 -19.13 -9.93 8.84
CA PRO A 170 -18.66 -11.26 8.45
C PRO A 170 -19.09 -11.67 7.03
N GLU A 171 -20.23 -11.16 6.55
CA GLU A 171 -20.78 -11.41 5.22
C GLU A 171 -19.91 -10.85 4.09
N GLN A 172 -18.93 -9.99 4.39
CA GLN A 172 -17.96 -9.51 3.41
C GLN A 172 -16.88 -10.53 3.06
N ILE A 173 -16.71 -11.59 3.87
CA ILE A 173 -15.75 -12.65 3.55
C ILE A 173 -16.25 -13.37 2.29
N PRO A 174 -15.50 -13.30 1.18
CA PRO A 174 -15.98 -13.88 -0.06
C PRO A 174 -15.88 -15.41 -0.01
N SER A 175 -16.82 -16.08 -0.67
CA SER A 175 -16.93 -17.54 -0.63
C SER A 175 -15.67 -18.27 -1.12
N TRP A 176 -14.94 -17.68 -2.06
CA TRP A 176 -13.70 -18.27 -2.60
C TRP A 176 -12.55 -18.30 -1.60
N LEU A 177 -12.53 -17.41 -0.60
CA LEU A 177 -11.34 -17.22 0.26
C LEU A 177 -11.05 -18.43 1.15
N MET A 178 -12.09 -19.05 1.71
CA MET A 178 -11.95 -20.19 2.60
C MET A 178 -11.34 -21.41 1.90
N ASP A 179 -11.73 -21.65 0.64
CA ASP A 179 -11.19 -22.74 -0.18
C ASP A 179 -9.81 -22.39 -0.78
N TRP A 180 -9.52 -21.10 -0.89
CA TRP A 180 -8.28 -20.61 -1.50
C TRP A 180 -7.13 -20.47 -0.50
N ILE A 181 -7.37 -20.23 0.79
CA ILE A 181 -6.25 -20.06 1.73
C ILE A 181 -5.68 -21.43 2.18
N PRO A 182 -4.36 -21.70 2.05
CA PRO A 182 -3.75 -22.94 2.53
C PRO A 182 -3.57 -22.93 4.05
N GLU A 183 -3.41 -24.11 4.65
CA GLU A 183 -3.24 -24.26 6.11
C GLU A 183 -1.99 -23.54 6.64
N GLU A 184 -0.87 -23.63 5.90
CA GLU A 184 0.42 -23.02 6.26
C GLU A 184 0.74 -21.78 5.40
N GLY A 185 -0.26 -20.93 5.14
CA GLY A 185 -0.06 -19.67 4.43
C GLY A 185 -0.96 -18.54 4.91
N GLY A 186 -0.74 -17.37 4.33
CA GLY A 186 -1.47 -16.15 4.64
C GLY A 186 -0.91 -14.97 3.84
N TYR A 187 -1.62 -13.85 3.84
CA TYR A 187 -1.22 -12.66 3.10
C TYR A 187 -1.77 -11.39 3.73
N LEU A 188 -1.27 -10.26 3.25
CA LEU A 188 -1.83 -8.96 3.54
C LEU A 188 -2.93 -8.65 2.52
N ILE A 189 -4.15 -8.38 3.00
CA ILE A 189 -5.32 -8.05 2.20
C ILE A 189 -5.09 -6.78 1.35
N GLY A 190 -5.91 -6.61 0.32
CA GLY A 190 -5.75 -5.53 -0.64
C GLY A 190 -6.05 -4.14 -0.09
N ASN A 191 -7.03 -4.03 0.81
CA ASN A 191 -7.51 -2.74 1.32
C ASN A 191 -8.26 -2.91 2.64
N LEU A 192 -8.24 -1.88 3.48
CA LEU A 192 -8.98 -1.84 4.74
C LEU A 192 -9.53 -0.44 4.99
N GLN A 193 -10.83 -0.34 5.21
CA GLN A 193 -11.56 0.89 5.48
C GLN A 193 -12.63 0.65 6.57
N PRO A 194 -13.19 1.70 7.18
CA PRO A 194 -14.36 1.55 8.03
C PRO A 194 -15.49 0.83 7.29
N ALA A 195 -15.99 -0.24 7.91
CA ALA A 195 -17.01 -1.14 7.38
C ALA A 195 -16.68 -1.80 6.03
N HIS A 196 -15.42 -1.81 5.60
CA HIS A 196 -15.04 -2.45 4.34
C HIS A 196 -13.65 -3.10 4.38
N MET A 197 -13.61 -4.37 3.97
CA MET A 197 -12.37 -5.14 3.84
C MET A 197 -12.28 -5.74 2.43
N ASP A 198 -11.20 -5.43 1.70
CA ASP A 198 -10.95 -6.00 0.37
C ASP A 198 -10.00 -7.18 0.47
N PHE A 199 -10.57 -8.39 0.44
CA PHE A 199 -9.81 -9.62 0.56
C PHE A 199 -8.99 -10.00 -0.68
N ARG A 200 -9.05 -9.24 -1.80
CA ARG A 200 -8.25 -9.59 -2.98
C ARG A 200 -6.75 -9.60 -2.65
N PHE A 201 -6.03 -10.58 -3.19
CA PHE A 201 -4.57 -10.66 -3.11
C PHE A 201 -3.95 -9.69 -4.11
N PHE A 202 -3.14 -8.75 -3.64
CA PHE A 202 -2.35 -7.84 -4.49
C PHE A 202 -0.88 -8.24 -4.46
N THR A 203 -0.35 -8.65 -5.61
CA THR A 203 1.00 -9.21 -5.71
C THR A 203 2.07 -8.19 -5.35
N LEU A 204 2.01 -6.99 -5.92
CA LEU A 204 3.02 -5.95 -5.66
C LEU A 204 3.05 -5.55 -4.18
N GLY A 205 1.87 -5.33 -3.57
CA GLY A 205 1.78 -4.98 -2.14
C GLY A 205 2.37 -6.06 -1.23
N ASN A 206 2.05 -7.33 -1.46
CA ASN A 206 2.57 -8.45 -0.67
C ASN A 206 4.07 -8.65 -0.85
N LEU A 207 4.57 -8.70 -2.10
CA LEU A 207 6.01 -8.86 -2.35
C LEU A 207 6.81 -7.66 -1.82
N TRP A 208 6.30 -6.44 -2.00
CA TRP A 208 6.99 -5.25 -1.50
C TRP A 208 6.97 -5.17 0.03
N SER A 209 5.97 -5.75 0.69
CA SER A 209 5.96 -5.88 2.15
C SER A 209 7.12 -6.76 2.66
N ILE A 210 7.51 -7.79 1.91
CA ILE A 210 8.66 -8.65 2.21
C ILE A 210 9.96 -7.86 1.97
N VAL A 211 10.13 -7.28 0.78
CA VAL A 211 11.32 -6.53 0.38
C VAL A 211 11.61 -5.37 1.34
N SER A 212 10.56 -4.67 1.78
CA SER A 212 10.66 -3.54 2.70
C SER A 212 10.70 -3.93 4.18
N SER A 213 10.67 -5.23 4.51
CA SER A 213 10.56 -5.74 5.89
C SER A 213 9.36 -5.19 6.68
N LEU A 214 8.27 -4.87 5.98
CA LEU A 214 7.02 -4.46 6.60
C LEU A 214 6.37 -5.65 7.30
N GLY A 215 6.29 -6.82 6.65
CA GLY A 215 5.83 -8.05 7.27
C GLY A 215 6.83 -8.62 8.29
N THR A 216 6.33 -9.33 9.29
CA THR A 216 7.19 -10.12 10.21
C THR A 216 7.81 -11.32 9.47
N PRO A 217 8.93 -11.91 9.95
CA PRO A 217 9.53 -13.07 9.30
C PRO A 217 8.53 -14.22 9.05
N LYS A 218 7.66 -14.50 10.04
CA LYS A 218 6.61 -15.52 9.92
C LYS A 218 5.56 -15.16 8.85
N GLN A 219 5.15 -13.90 8.77
CA GLN A 219 4.21 -13.46 7.74
C GLN A 219 4.84 -13.53 6.35
N ASN A 220 6.12 -13.16 6.22
CA ASN A 220 6.84 -13.23 4.95
C ASN A 220 6.97 -14.67 4.46
N GLU A 221 7.30 -15.60 5.35
CA GLU A 221 7.32 -17.04 5.05
C GLU A 221 5.94 -17.54 4.63
N ALA A 222 4.88 -17.19 5.38
CA ALA A 222 3.51 -17.58 5.05
C ALA A 222 3.00 -16.99 3.71
N ILE A 223 3.43 -15.79 3.32
CA ILE A 223 3.15 -15.21 1.98
C ILE A 223 3.84 -16.05 0.90
N LEU A 224 5.09 -16.44 1.10
CA LEU A 224 5.81 -17.27 0.14
C LEU A 224 5.20 -18.67 0.03
N ASN A 225 4.81 -19.28 1.15
CA ASN A 225 4.09 -20.55 1.17
C ASN A 225 2.75 -20.46 0.44
N LEU A 226 2.02 -19.35 0.59
CA LEU A 226 0.79 -19.10 -0.16
C LEU A 226 1.07 -19.04 -1.68
N ILE A 227 2.10 -18.30 -2.09
CA ILE A 227 2.47 -18.18 -3.51
C ILE A 227 2.86 -19.53 -4.09
N GLU A 228 3.60 -20.35 -3.34
CA GLU A 228 3.97 -21.72 -3.74
C GLU A 228 2.74 -22.63 -3.84
N ALA A 229 1.88 -22.64 -2.82
CA ALA A 229 0.68 -23.48 -2.79
C ALA A 229 -0.34 -23.09 -3.87
N LYS A 230 -0.43 -21.79 -4.20
CA LYS A 230 -1.34 -21.22 -5.20
C LYS A 230 -0.62 -20.73 -6.45
N TRP A 231 0.47 -21.42 -6.81
CA TRP A 231 1.29 -21.08 -7.97
C TRP A 231 0.48 -20.98 -9.27
N GLY A 232 -0.45 -21.93 -9.50
CA GLY A 232 -1.33 -21.90 -10.67
C GLY A 232 -2.22 -20.66 -10.75
N ASP A 233 -2.66 -20.14 -9.61
CA ASP A 233 -3.58 -19.01 -9.53
C ASP A 233 -2.86 -17.66 -9.54
N ILE A 234 -1.64 -17.57 -8.99
CA ILE A 234 -0.90 -16.31 -8.84
C ILE A 234 0.13 -16.13 -9.98
N VAL A 235 0.76 -17.22 -10.40
CA VAL A 235 1.81 -17.22 -11.43
C VAL A 235 1.30 -17.77 -12.75
N GLY A 236 0.57 -18.89 -12.71
CA GLY A 236 0.05 -19.56 -13.90
C GLY A 236 1.14 -19.82 -14.94
N HIS A 237 0.84 -19.52 -16.20
CA HIS A 237 1.79 -19.61 -17.32
C HIS A 237 2.55 -18.29 -17.59
N MET A 238 2.11 -17.18 -16.97
CA MET A 238 2.68 -15.85 -17.17
C MET A 238 2.91 -15.16 -15.81
N PRO A 239 4.13 -15.26 -15.24
CA PRO A 239 4.46 -14.52 -14.02
C PRO A 239 4.37 -13.01 -14.25
N LEU A 240 3.72 -12.20 -13.41
CA LEU A 240 2.85 -12.52 -12.27
C LEU A 240 1.51 -11.81 -12.47
N LYS A 241 0.41 -12.38 -11.93
CA LYS A 241 -0.87 -11.66 -11.88
C LYS A 241 -0.76 -10.43 -10.99
N ILE A 242 -1.43 -9.33 -11.39
CA ILE A 242 -1.44 -8.10 -10.59
C ILE A 242 -2.26 -8.30 -9.30
N LEU A 243 -3.44 -8.91 -9.44
CA LEU A 243 -4.32 -9.23 -8.33
C LEU A 243 -5.06 -10.56 -8.55
N TYR A 244 -5.58 -11.13 -7.48
CA TYR A 244 -6.42 -12.33 -7.51
C TYR A 244 -7.53 -12.27 -6.44
N PRO A 245 -8.75 -12.76 -6.74
CA PRO A 245 -9.26 -13.14 -8.06
C PRO A 245 -9.63 -11.92 -8.90
N ALA A 246 -9.92 -12.15 -10.18
CA ALA A 246 -10.48 -11.14 -11.06
C ALA A 246 -11.90 -10.74 -10.61
N VAL A 247 -12.26 -9.46 -10.81
CA VAL A 247 -13.65 -9.02 -10.62
C VAL A 247 -14.48 -9.42 -11.84
N GLU A 248 -15.62 -10.07 -11.61
CA GLU A 248 -16.46 -10.63 -12.68
C GLU A 248 -17.89 -10.08 -12.66
N ASN A 249 -18.61 -10.23 -13.78
CA ASN A 249 -20.06 -10.02 -13.88
C ASN A 249 -20.54 -8.69 -13.27
N GLU A 250 -21.44 -8.75 -12.29
CA GLU A 250 -22.04 -7.58 -11.66
C GLU A 250 -21.03 -6.81 -10.80
N GLU A 251 -20.10 -7.51 -10.13
CA GLU A 251 -19.02 -6.86 -9.39
C GLU A 251 -18.13 -6.05 -10.33
N TRP A 252 -17.80 -6.58 -11.51
CA TRP A 252 -17.06 -5.81 -12.52
C TRP A 252 -17.82 -4.55 -12.94
N ARG A 253 -19.14 -4.63 -13.17
CA ARG A 253 -19.95 -3.46 -13.56
C ARG A 253 -19.95 -2.39 -12.48
N ILE A 254 -20.12 -2.79 -11.22
CA ILE A 254 -20.23 -1.88 -10.07
C ILE A 254 -18.86 -1.29 -9.71
N ILE A 255 -17.83 -2.13 -9.58
CA ILE A 255 -16.50 -1.73 -9.11
C ILE A 255 -15.79 -0.90 -10.17
N THR A 256 -15.77 -1.36 -11.42
CA THR A 256 -15.01 -0.70 -12.50
C THR A 256 -15.81 0.38 -13.23
N GLY A 257 -17.15 0.40 -13.07
CA GLY A 257 -18.02 1.23 -13.90
C GLY A 257 -18.19 0.69 -15.32
N SER A 258 -18.17 -0.64 -15.48
CA SER A 258 -18.21 -1.35 -16.77
C SER A 258 -17.05 -0.97 -17.69
N ASP A 259 -15.85 -0.85 -17.13
CA ASP A 259 -14.68 -0.44 -17.88
C ASP A 259 -14.20 -1.54 -18.84
N PRO A 260 -14.33 -1.37 -20.17
CA PRO A 260 -14.10 -2.45 -21.15
C PRO A 260 -12.65 -2.95 -21.17
N LYS A 261 -11.71 -2.11 -20.73
CA LYS A 261 -10.29 -2.44 -20.67
C LYS A 261 -9.93 -3.24 -19.40
N ASN A 262 -10.77 -3.24 -18.36
CA ASN A 262 -10.58 -4.05 -17.14
C ASN A 262 -11.46 -5.30 -17.15
N THR A 263 -11.71 -5.90 -18.33
CA THR A 263 -12.48 -7.14 -18.44
C THR A 263 -11.67 -8.34 -17.95
N THR A 264 -12.35 -9.38 -17.48
CA THR A 264 -11.76 -10.63 -16.93
C THR A 264 -10.75 -11.30 -17.87
N LEU A 265 -10.85 -11.02 -19.17
CA LEU A 265 -10.03 -11.63 -20.22
C LEU A 265 -8.87 -10.75 -20.73
N ASN A 266 -8.86 -9.43 -20.48
CA ASN A 266 -7.99 -8.52 -21.26
C ASN A 266 -6.95 -7.71 -20.46
N HIS A 267 -6.89 -7.83 -19.14
CA HIS A 267 -5.94 -7.02 -18.37
C HIS A 267 -5.34 -7.79 -17.21
N PHE A 268 -4.19 -8.43 -17.43
CA PHE A 268 -3.24 -8.85 -16.39
C PHE A 268 -3.79 -9.64 -15.17
N MET A 269 -5.02 -10.17 -15.28
CA MET A 269 -5.75 -10.94 -14.27
C MET A 269 -5.84 -12.44 -14.65
N GLN A 270 -5.22 -12.84 -15.77
CA GLN A 270 -4.95 -14.24 -16.15
C GLN A 270 -3.49 -14.61 -15.93
#